data_AF-A0A667IJ19-F1
#
_entry.id   AF-A0A667IJ19-F1
#
_cell.length_a   1.000
_cell.length_b   1.000
_cell.length_c   1.000
_cell.angle_alpha   90.00
_cell.angle_beta   90.00
_cell.angle_gamma   90.00
#
_symmetry.space_group_name_H-M   'P 1'
#
loop_
_entity.id
_entity.type
_entity.pdbx_description
1 polymer ?
#
loop_
_entity_poly.entity_id
_entity_poly.type
_entity_poly.pdbx_seq_one_letter_code
_entity_poly.pdbx_strand_id
1 'polypeptide(L)'
;MAEDIKTKIKNYQTAPFDSRFPNQNQTRNCWQNYLDFHRCEKAMTAKGGDVSVCEWYRRVYKSLCPISWYLVLMLIVYIFECASCITSYTHRDYMVSNPSLITKQMLTFYSADTDQGRELTRLWDRIMIEVDMVGGGVEAGEGMG
;
A
#
# COMPACT_ATOMS: atom_id res chain seq x y z
N MET A 1 36.48 -9.90 -32.71
CA MET A 1 35.99 -9.15 -31.53
C MET A 1 34.48 -8.89 -31.58
N ALA A 2 33.92 -8.34 -32.66
CA ALA A 2 32.46 -8.14 -32.78
C ALA A 2 31.64 -9.45 -32.81
N GLU A 3 32.16 -10.50 -33.46
CA GLU A 3 31.52 -11.83 -33.51
C GLU A 3 31.48 -12.52 -32.13
N ASP A 4 32.55 -12.44 -31.34
CA ASP A 4 32.59 -12.95 -29.96
C ASP A 4 31.53 -12.33 -29.05
N ILE A 5 31.28 -11.03 -29.19
CA ILE A 5 30.28 -10.30 -28.40
C ILE A 5 28.87 -10.79 -28.77
N LYS A 6 28.59 -10.96 -30.07
CA LYS A 6 27.29 -11.51 -30.53
C LYS A 6 27.05 -12.93 -30.01
N THR A 7 28.05 -13.80 -30.05
CA THR A 7 27.92 -15.19 -29.56
C THR A 7 27.70 -15.23 -28.05
N LYS A 8 28.40 -14.38 -27.28
CA LYS A 8 28.18 -14.24 -25.82
C LYS A 8 26.79 -13.72 -25.49
N ILE A 9 26.24 -12.80 -26.28
CA ILE A 9 24.86 -12.32 -26.13
C ILE A 9 23.85 -13.43 -26.45
N LYS A 10 24.13 -14.27 -27.46
CA LYS A 10 23.24 -15.38 -27.86
C LYS A 10 23.16 -16.49 -26.82
N ASN A 11 24.26 -16.78 -26.14
CA ASN A 11 24.36 -17.83 -25.11
C ASN A 11 24.13 -17.31 -23.69
N TYR A 12 23.73 -16.05 -23.53
CA TYR A 12 23.51 -15.44 -22.22
C TYR A 12 22.24 -15.98 -21.56
N GLN A 13 22.38 -16.71 -20.45
CA GLN A 13 21.26 -17.23 -19.66
C GLN A 13 20.93 -16.33 -18.45
N THR A 14 21.95 -15.89 -17.71
CA THR A 14 21.80 -15.09 -16.49
C THR A 14 22.98 -14.13 -16.32
N ALA A 15 22.84 -13.14 -15.45
CA ALA A 15 23.90 -12.19 -15.16
C ALA A 15 25.15 -12.88 -14.60
N PRO A 16 26.35 -12.61 -15.15
CA PRO A 16 27.59 -13.15 -14.62
C PRO A 16 27.88 -12.57 -13.24
N PHE A 17 28.72 -13.27 -12.48
CA PHE A 17 29.24 -12.77 -11.22
C PHE A 17 30.03 -11.47 -11.44
N ASP A 18 29.69 -10.42 -10.69
CA ASP A 18 30.39 -9.15 -10.67
C ASP A 18 31.19 -9.02 -9.37
N SER A 19 32.52 -9.04 -9.47
CA SER A 19 33.43 -8.96 -8.32
C SER A 19 33.31 -7.65 -7.54
N ARG A 20 32.69 -6.61 -8.12
CA ARG A 20 32.37 -5.35 -7.40
C ARG A 20 31.25 -5.53 -6.38
N PHE A 21 30.41 -6.54 -6.56
CA PHE A 21 29.25 -6.82 -5.71
C PHE A 21 29.26 -8.28 -5.23
N PRO A 22 30.22 -8.68 -4.37
CA PRO A 22 30.37 -10.07 -3.91
C PRO A 22 29.33 -10.49 -2.87
N ASN A 23 28.63 -9.54 -2.26
CA ASN A 23 27.70 -9.81 -1.16
C ASN A 23 26.33 -10.31 -1.67
N GLN A 24 25.59 -11.02 -0.81
CA GLN A 24 24.24 -11.52 -1.13
C GLN A 24 23.24 -10.39 -1.48
N ASN A 25 23.42 -9.18 -0.94
CA ASN A 25 22.60 -8.04 -1.28
C ASN A 25 22.99 -7.46 -2.66
N GLN A 26 22.24 -7.85 -3.70
CA GLN A 26 22.45 -7.43 -5.09
C GLN A 26 21.70 -6.15 -5.48
N THR A 27 21.10 -5.43 -4.54
CA THR A 27 20.31 -4.20 -4.81
C THR A 27 21.13 -3.14 -5.55
N ARG A 28 22.39 -2.93 -5.12
CA ARG A 28 23.30 -1.96 -5.75
C ARG A 28 23.78 -2.41 -7.13
N ASN A 29 23.92 -3.72 -7.35
CA ASN A 29 24.26 -4.29 -8.64
C ASN A 29 23.13 -4.08 -9.66
N CYS A 30 21.87 -4.31 -9.26
CA CYS A 30 20.73 -3.94 -10.09
C CYS A 30 20.77 -2.44 -10.43
N TRP A 31 20.84 -1.58 -9.40
CA TRP A 31 20.72 -0.14 -9.59
C TRP A 31 21.80 0.42 -10.52
N GLN A 32 23.04 -0.06 -10.37
CA GLN A 32 24.15 0.33 -11.22
C GLN A 32 23.91 -0.05 -12.69
N ASN A 33 23.49 -1.29 -12.96
CA ASN A 33 23.21 -1.73 -14.33
C ASN A 33 22.00 -1.01 -14.96
N TYR A 34 20.99 -0.64 -14.17
CA TYR A 34 19.86 0.17 -14.62
C TYR A 34 20.32 1.57 -15.07
N LEU A 35 21.16 2.22 -14.26
CA LEU A 35 21.73 3.52 -14.61
C LEU A 35 22.66 3.45 -15.83
N ASP A 36 23.47 2.41 -15.91
CA ASP A 36 24.40 2.21 -17.03
C ASP A 36 23.65 1.96 -18.35
N PHE A 37 22.53 1.23 -18.32
CA PHE A 37 21.64 1.09 -19.48
C PHE A 37 21.12 2.43 -19.97
N HIS A 38 20.54 3.26 -19.10
CA HIS A 38 19.97 4.55 -19.51
C HIS A 38 21.04 5.59 -19.90
N ARG A 39 22.23 5.55 -19.29
CA ARG A 39 23.37 6.36 -19.75
C ARG A 39 23.83 5.93 -21.13
N CYS A 40 23.93 4.62 -21.37
CA CYS A 40 24.31 4.07 -22.67
C CYS A 40 23.28 4.48 -23.73
N GLU A 41 21.99 4.26 -23.46
CA GLU A 41 20.88 4.65 -24.34
C GLU A 41 20.94 6.14 -24.69
N LYS A 42 21.02 7.02 -23.69
CA LYS A 42 21.10 8.47 -23.91
C LYS A 42 22.33 8.87 -24.72
N ALA A 43 23.49 8.27 -24.45
CA ALA A 43 24.72 8.54 -25.18
C ALA A 43 24.64 8.06 -26.64
N MET A 44 24.01 6.91 -26.89
CA MET A 44 23.86 6.35 -28.24
C MET A 44 22.82 7.12 -29.05
N THR A 45 21.68 7.48 -28.46
CA THR A 45 20.66 8.33 -29.10
C THR A 45 21.24 9.70 -29.47
N ALA A 46 22.03 10.32 -28.58
CA ALA A 46 22.66 11.62 -28.86
C ALA A 46 23.73 11.54 -29.97
N LYS A 47 24.40 10.40 -30.12
CA LYS A 47 25.41 10.16 -31.15
C LYS A 47 24.84 9.57 -32.44
N GLY A 48 23.55 9.25 -32.49
CA GLY A 48 22.92 8.53 -33.61
C GLY A 48 23.48 7.11 -33.82
N GLY A 49 24.03 6.49 -32.77
CA GLY A 49 24.64 5.15 -32.82
C GLY A 49 23.66 4.03 -32.50
N ASP A 50 24.06 2.79 -32.81
CA ASP A 50 23.23 1.61 -32.59
C ASP A 50 23.03 1.28 -31.09
N VAL A 51 21.78 1.34 -30.62
CA VAL A 51 21.38 0.99 -29.25
C VAL A 51 21.61 -0.51 -28.94
N SER A 52 21.92 -1.33 -29.95
CA SER A 52 22.23 -2.76 -29.83
C SER A 52 23.39 -3.05 -28.87
N VAL A 53 24.34 -2.13 -28.72
CA VAL A 53 25.45 -2.24 -27.75
C VAL A 53 24.95 -2.17 -26.30
N CYS A 54 23.86 -1.42 -26.06
CA CYS A 54 23.27 -1.28 -24.73
C CYS A 54 22.37 -2.47 -24.35
N GLU A 55 22.06 -3.36 -25.28
CA GLU A 55 21.15 -4.48 -25.06
C GLU A 55 21.68 -5.49 -24.02
N TRP A 56 23.00 -5.58 -23.88
CA TRP A 56 23.65 -6.34 -22.82
C TRP A 56 23.21 -5.86 -21.42
N TYR A 57 23.37 -4.56 -21.14
CA TYR A 57 22.97 -3.96 -19.86
C TYR A 57 21.47 -4.15 -19.59
N ARG A 58 20.66 -4.11 -20.66
CA ARG A 58 19.22 -4.36 -20.59
C ARG A 58 18.89 -5.75 -20.04
N ARG A 59 19.59 -6.78 -20.51
CA ARG A 59 19.37 -8.16 -20.06
C ARG A 59 19.86 -8.35 -18.63
N VAL A 60 21.00 -7.75 -18.28
CA VAL A 60 21.59 -7.81 -16.94
C VAL A 60 20.64 -7.20 -15.90
N TYR A 61 20.21 -5.94 -16.05
CA TYR A 61 19.32 -5.32 -15.04
C TYR A 61 17.97 -6.05 -14.93
N LYS A 62 17.42 -6.55 -16.05
CA LYS A 62 16.14 -7.28 -16.04
C LYS A 62 16.23 -8.62 -15.30
N SER A 63 17.39 -9.28 -15.34
CA SER A 63 17.64 -10.52 -14.59
C SER A 63 17.95 -10.27 -13.11
N LEU A 64 18.66 -9.19 -12.79
CA LEU A 64 19.10 -8.87 -11.43
C LEU A 64 18.04 -8.15 -10.61
N CYS A 65 17.20 -7.34 -11.24
CA CYS A 65 16.28 -6.50 -10.51
C CYS A 65 14.91 -7.16 -10.41
N PRO A 66 14.49 -7.51 -9.20
CA PRO A 66 13.16 -8.01 -8.99
C PRO A 66 12.27 -6.73 -8.93
N ILE A 67 12.04 -6.07 -10.07
CA ILE A 67 11.15 -4.89 -10.12
C ILE A 67 9.70 -5.35 -10.20
N SER A 68 9.47 -6.48 -10.86
CA SER A 68 8.14 -7.07 -11.02
C SER A 68 7.51 -7.43 -9.67
N TRP A 69 8.19 -8.20 -8.80
CA TRP A 69 7.60 -8.59 -7.51
C TRP A 69 7.33 -7.36 -6.61
N TYR A 70 8.21 -6.35 -6.59
CA TYR A 70 8.02 -5.17 -5.75
C TYR A 70 6.82 -4.34 -6.21
N LEU A 71 6.67 -4.13 -7.52
CA LEU A 71 5.50 -3.45 -8.07
C LEU A 71 4.21 -4.25 -7.84
N VAL A 72 4.26 -5.58 -7.94
CA VAL A 72 3.11 -6.45 -7.65
C VAL A 72 2.73 -6.37 -6.17
N LEU A 73 3.70 -6.42 -5.25
CA LEU A 73 3.43 -6.28 -3.82
C LEU A 73 2.89 -4.89 -3.46
N MET A 74 3.46 -3.82 -4.04
CA MET A 74 2.96 -2.47 -3.83
C MET A 74 1.52 -2.29 -4.34
N LEU A 75 1.20 -2.88 -5.50
CA LEU A 75 -0.16 -2.84 -6.05
C LEU A 75 -1.15 -3.61 -5.15
N ILE A 76 -0.75 -4.77 -4.62
CA ILE A 76 -1.58 -5.55 -3.71
C ILE A 76 -1.85 -4.76 -2.42
N VAL A 77 -0.81 -4.23 -1.77
CA VAL A 77 -0.97 -3.43 -0.54
C VAL A 77 -1.85 -2.21 -0.79
N TYR A 78 -1.64 -1.52 -1.91
CA TYR A 78 -2.45 -0.36 -2.29
C TYR A 78 -3.94 -0.71 -2.44
N ILE A 79 -4.27 -1.83 -3.08
CA ILE A 79 -5.66 -2.28 -3.21
C ILE A 79 -6.28 -2.58 -1.83
N PHE A 80 -5.53 -3.24 -0.93
CA PHE A 80 -6.01 -3.53 0.43
C PHE A 80 -6.28 -2.26 1.23
N GLU A 81 -5.39 -1.27 1.14
CA GLU A 81 -5.55 0.04 1.78
C GLU A 81 -6.74 0.82 1.20
N CYS A 82 -6.93 0.79 -0.12
CA CYS A 82 -8.11 1.41 -0.73
C CYS A 82 -9.40 0.73 -0.28
N ALA A 83 -9.42 -0.61 -0.22
CA ALA A 83 -10.59 -1.37 0.22
C ALA A 83 -10.95 -1.09 1.70
N SER A 84 -9.95 -0.98 2.59
CA SER A 84 -10.16 -0.67 4.00
C SER A 84 -10.68 0.77 4.19
N CYS A 85 -10.13 1.73 3.46
CA CYS A 85 -10.59 3.13 3.47
C CYS A 85 -12.06 3.26 3.01
N ILE A 86 -12.42 2.60 1.90
CA ILE A 86 -13.79 2.62 1.37
C ILE A 86 -14.77 1.97 2.34
N THR A 87 -14.40 0.82 2.93
CA THR A 87 -15.26 0.11 3.89
C THR A 87 -15.48 0.94 5.16
N SER A 88 -14.44 1.60 5.67
CA SER A 88 -14.54 2.50 6.82
C SER A 88 -15.48 3.68 6.54
N TYR A 89 -15.35 4.31 5.38
CA TYR A 89 -16.18 5.45 4.97
C TYR A 89 -17.65 5.04 4.80
N THR A 90 -17.90 3.97 4.03
CA THR A 90 -19.26 3.47 3.81
C THR A 90 -19.91 2.97 5.09
N HIS A 91 -19.19 2.30 6.00
CA HIS A 91 -19.74 1.87 7.28
C HIS A 91 -20.17 3.06 8.16
N ARG A 92 -19.39 4.16 8.18
CA ARG A 92 -19.82 5.41 8.85
C ARG A 92 -21.05 6.01 8.19
N ASP A 93 -21.07 6.09 6.87
CA ASP A 93 -22.21 6.66 6.14
C ASP A 93 -23.49 5.83 6.31
N TYR A 94 -23.39 4.50 6.34
CA TYR A 94 -24.53 3.63 6.62
C TYR A 94 -25.09 3.84 8.03
N MET A 95 -24.23 4.01 9.04
CA MET A 95 -24.64 4.30 10.42
C MET A 95 -25.27 5.69 10.56
N VAL A 96 -24.73 6.70 9.88
CA VAL A 96 -25.25 8.07 9.92
C VAL A 96 -26.54 8.22 9.09
N SER A 97 -26.69 7.48 7.99
CA SER A 97 -27.85 7.60 7.09
C SER A 97 -29.09 6.83 7.56
N ASN A 98 -28.94 5.77 8.38
CA ASN A 98 -30.05 5.00 8.94
C ASN A 98 -30.09 5.02 10.49
N PRO A 99 -30.18 6.21 11.12
CA PRO A 99 -30.15 6.31 12.57
C PRO A 99 -31.38 5.66 13.22
N SER A 100 -32.52 5.66 12.53
CA SER A 100 -33.78 5.14 13.08
C SER A 100 -33.79 3.61 13.28
N LEU A 101 -33.06 2.84 12.47
CA LEU A 101 -32.98 1.38 12.60
C LEU A 101 -32.06 1.01 13.76
N ILE A 102 -30.90 1.65 13.86
CA ILE A 102 -29.94 1.44 14.94
C ILE A 102 -30.53 1.90 16.27
N THR A 103 -31.18 3.07 16.32
CA THR A 103 -31.85 3.54 17.54
C THR A 103 -32.99 2.61 17.95
N LYS A 104 -33.75 2.04 17.00
CA LYS A 104 -34.81 1.06 17.33
C LYS A 104 -34.24 -0.27 17.84
N GLN A 105 -33.17 -0.78 17.24
CA GLN A 105 -32.49 -1.99 17.70
C GLN A 105 -31.83 -1.77 19.08
N MET A 106 -31.13 -0.65 19.26
CA MET A 106 -30.57 -0.25 20.55
C MET A 106 -31.66 -0.09 21.62
N LEU A 107 -32.75 0.61 21.33
CA LEU A 107 -33.87 0.77 22.26
C LEU A 107 -34.53 -0.56 22.61
N THR A 108 -34.66 -1.49 21.66
CA THR A 108 -35.22 -2.84 21.93
C THR A 108 -34.30 -3.69 22.79
N PHE A 109 -32.98 -3.62 22.60
CA PHE A 109 -32.01 -4.28 23.48
C PHE A 109 -31.95 -3.63 24.87
N TYR A 110 -32.10 -2.31 24.95
CA TYR A 110 -32.16 -1.57 26.22
C TYR A 110 -33.48 -1.85 26.98
N SER A 111 -34.59 -2.06 26.27
CA SER A 111 -35.89 -2.41 26.86
C SER A 111 -36.08 -3.90 27.11
N ALA A 112 -35.17 -4.76 26.63
CA ALA A 112 -35.26 -6.20 26.83
C ALA A 112 -34.72 -6.58 28.22
N ASP A 113 -35.56 -7.19 29.06
CA ASP A 113 -35.24 -7.64 30.42
C ASP A 113 -34.37 -8.93 30.43
N THR A 114 -33.31 -8.91 29.63
CA THR A 114 -32.31 -9.99 29.50
C THR A 114 -31.02 -9.56 30.20
N ASP A 115 -30.24 -10.51 30.71
CA ASP A 115 -29.00 -10.21 31.44
C ASP A 115 -27.99 -9.39 30.60
N GLN A 116 -27.97 -9.60 29.28
CA GLN A 116 -27.15 -8.83 28.34
C GLN A 116 -27.61 -7.36 28.21
N GLY A 117 -28.93 -7.11 28.27
CA GLY A 117 -29.48 -5.75 28.24
C GLY A 117 -29.06 -4.93 29.46
N ARG A 118 -29.06 -5.56 30.65
CA ARG A 118 -28.65 -4.92 31.91
C ARG A 118 -27.18 -4.53 31.95
N GLU A 119 -26.30 -5.34 31.37
CA GLU A 119 -24.88 -4.96 31.23
C GLU A 119 -24.68 -3.83 30.23
N LEU A 120 -25.39 -3.87 29.10
CA LEU A 120 -25.34 -2.82 28.08
C LEU A 120 -25.85 -1.48 28.63
N THR A 121 -26.92 -1.48 29.42
CA THR A 121 -27.43 -0.30 30.14
C THR A 121 -26.41 0.27 31.11
N ARG A 122 -25.74 -0.58 31.90
CA ARG A 122 -24.69 -0.13 32.85
C ARG A 122 -23.46 0.45 32.13
N LEU A 123 -23.10 -0.10 30.98
CA LEU A 123 -22.02 0.44 30.15
C LEU A 123 -22.41 1.80 29.55
N TRP A 124 -23.65 1.93 29.08
CA TRP A 124 -24.20 3.19 28.57
C TRP A 124 -24.25 4.28 29.65
N ASP A 125 -24.71 3.97 30.86
CA ASP A 125 -24.70 4.91 31.98
C ASP A 125 -23.28 5.39 32.31
N ARG A 126 -22.29 4.48 32.28
CA ARG A 126 -20.89 4.84 32.51
C ARG A 126 -20.35 5.78 31.42
N ILE A 127 -20.63 5.49 30.15
CA ILE A 127 -20.20 6.32 29.03
C ILE A 127 -20.88 7.70 29.06
N MET A 128 -22.17 7.75 29.39
CA MET A 128 -22.91 9.02 29.49
C MET A 128 -22.33 9.93 30.58
N ILE A 129 -21.99 9.38 31.76
CA ILE A 129 -21.30 10.13 32.81
C ILE A 129 -19.92 10.62 32.34
N GLU A 130 -19.20 9.82 31.57
CA GLU A 130 -17.86 10.16 31.09
C GLU A 130 -17.88 11.21 29.97
N VAL A 131 -18.89 11.18 29.09
CA VAL A 131 -19.14 12.21 28.06
C VAL A 131 -19.62 13.53 28.70
N ASP A 132 -20.43 13.47 29.75
CA ASP A 132 -20.88 14.66 30.51
C ASP A 132 -19.72 15.33 31.27
N MET A 133 -18.77 14.53 31.79
CA MET A 133 -17.54 15.04 32.42
C MET A 133 -16.52 15.62 31.42
N VAL A 134 -16.49 15.13 30.18
CA VAL A 134 -15.61 15.64 29.10
C VAL A 134 -16.25 16.79 28.32
N GLY A 135 -17.58 16.88 28.33
CA GLY A 135 -18.40 17.84 27.58
C GLY A 135 -18.75 19.13 28.32
N GLY A 136 -18.02 19.50 29.37
CA GLY A 136 -18.19 20.78 30.10
C GLY A 136 -17.76 22.01 29.29
N GLY A 137 -18.32 22.19 28.10
CA GLY A 137 -17.96 23.27 27.18
C GLY A 137 -18.79 23.36 25.90
N VAL A 138 -20.09 23.03 25.89
CA VAL A 138 -21.04 23.54 24.88
C VAL A 138 -22.41 23.77 25.51
N GLU A 139 -22.71 25.05 25.71
CA GLU A 139 -24.03 25.72 25.66
C GLU A 139 -25.23 25.08 26.36
N ALA A 140 -25.50 25.64 27.54
CA ALA A 140 -26.86 25.85 28.01
C ALA A 140 -27.64 26.70 26.98
N GLY A 141 -28.72 26.16 26.42
CA GLY A 141 -29.61 26.89 25.51
C GLY A 141 -30.79 26.07 25.00
N GLU A 142 -31.95 26.29 25.64
CA GLU A 142 -33.32 26.15 25.12
C GLU A 142 -34.00 24.77 25.02
N GLY A 143 -35.05 24.60 25.84
CA GLY A 143 -36.35 24.18 25.30
C GLY A 143 -37.11 23.03 25.96
N MET A 144 -37.44 23.10 27.26
CA MET A 144 -38.67 22.47 27.78
C MET A 144 -39.15 23.19 29.05
N GLY A 145 -40.24 23.96 28.92
CA GLY A 145 -40.94 24.63 30.02
C GLY A 145 -41.08 26.12 29.82
#